data_AF-X0Z0D7-F1
#
_entry.id   AF-X0Z0D7-F1
#
_cell.length_a   1.000
_cell.length_b   1.000
_cell.length_c   1.000
_cell.angle_alpha   90.00
_cell.angle_beta   90.00
_cell.angle_gamma   90.00
#
_symmetry.space_group_name_H-M   'P 1'
#
loop_
_entity.id
_entity.type
_entity.pdbx_description
1 polymer ?
#
loop_
_entity_poly.entity_id
_entity_poly.type
_entity_poly.pdbx_seq_one_letter_code
_entity_poly.pdbx_strand_id
1 'polypeptide(L)'
;MLEQNALLERFHPEARGRDLRFLVLGGRVPACYERRAPSDDFRSNLHRGGRGVPHKPTEEESRLATAAAAALELEFAGVDLLPTDEGSRVLEVNSVPGFRGVEEVTGADIADAVIRRIEELQASRDR
;
A
#
# COMPACT_ATOMS: atom_id res chain seq x y z
N MET A 1 -20.61 -3.09 28.78
CA MET A 1 -20.53 -3.67 27.42
C MET A 1 -19.71 -2.70 26.59
N LEU A 2 -18.60 -3.14 26.00
CA LEU A 2 -17.88 -2.32 25.02
C LEU A 2 -18.78 -2.17 23.80
N GLU A 3 -19.05 -0.93 23.40
CA GLU A 3 -19.73 -0.64 22.14
C GLU A 3 -18.88 -1.21 21.00
N GLN A 4 -19.48 -2.07 20.17
CA GLN A 4 -18.83 -2.57 18.97
C GLN A 4 -19.30 -1.74 17.78
N ASN A 5 -18.36 -1.03 17.15
CA ASN A 5 -18.59 -0.32 15.90
C ASN A 5 -18.38 -1.27 14.73
N ALA A 6 -19.21 -1.15 13.71
CA ALA A 6 -19.10 -1.91 12.47
C ALA A 6 -18.93 -0.97 11.28
N LEU A 7 -18.04 -1.32 10.36
CA LEU A 7 -17.91 -0.70 9.04
C LEU A 7 -18.56 -1.63 8.01
N LEU A 8 -19.59 -1.15 7.32
CA LEU A 8 -20.20 -1.85 6.20
C LEU A 8 -19.70 -1.23 4.90
N GLU A 9 -19.14 -2.06 4.02
CA GLU A 9 -18.63 -1.66 2.71
C GLU A 9 -19.24 -2.54 1.61
N ARG A 10 -19.26 -2.03 0.38
CA ARG A 10 -19.62 -2.81 -0.80
C ARG A 10 -18.60 -3.94 -1.01
N PHE A 11 -19.10 -5.13 -1.31
CA PHE A 11 -18.26 -6.23 -1.75
C PHE A 11 -17.94 -6.09 -3.26
N HIS A 12 -16.66 -6.22 -3.61
CA HIS A 12 -16.13 -6.12 -4.97
C HIS A 12 -15.62 -7.49 -5.45
N PRO A 13 -16.49 -8.38 -5.98
CA PRO A 13 -16.09 -9.70 -6.47
C PRO A 13 -15.07 -9.65 -7.63
N GLU A 14 -15.07 -8.57 -8.41
CA GLU A 14 -14.19 -8.33 -9.54
C GLU A 14 -12.71 -8.20 -9.15
N ALA A 15 -12.42 -7.84 -7.89
CA ALA A 15 -11.07 -7.85 -7.34
C ALA A 15 -10.47 -9.27 -7.34
N ARG A 16 -11.32 -10.31 -7.28
CA ARG A 16 -10.94 -11.74 -7.29
C ARG A 16 -9.93 -12.11 -6.21
N GLY A 17 -10.11 -11.57 -5.01
CA GLY A 17 -9.20 -11.80 -3.88
C GLY A 17 -7.81 -11.22 -4.12
N ARG A 18 -7.73 -10.07 -4.81
CA ARG A 18 -6.48 -9.35 -5.06
C ARG A 18 -6.59 -7.94 -4.54
N ASP A 19 -5.47 -7.44 -4.04
CA ASP A 19 -5.28 -6.03 -3.75
C ASP A 19 -3.84 -5.63 -4.11
N LEU A 20 -3.61 -4.33 -4.28
CA LEU A 20 -2.31 -3.77 -4.62
C LEU A 20 -1.78 -3.03 -3.40
N ARG A 21 -0.61 -3.41 -2.90
CA ARG A 21 0.08 -2.66 -1.86
C ARG A 21 1.11 -1.73 -2.48
N PHE A 22 0.91 -0.45 -2.25
CA PHE A 22 1.83 0.63 -2.56
C PHE A 22 2.56 1.06 -1.30
N LEU A 23 3.87 1.22 -1.35
CA LEU A 23 4.55 2.07 -0.38
C LEU A 23 4.64 3.48 -0.94
N VAL A 24 4.31 4.45 -0.11
CA VAL A 24 4.47 5.88 -0.39
C VAL A 24 5.54 6.42 0.54
N LEU A 25 6.52 7.12 -0.01
CA LEU A 25 7.60 7.78 0.72
C LEU A 25 7.85 9.16 0.10
N GLY A 26 7.70 10.22 0.90
CA GLY A 26 7.93 11.60 0.45
C GLY A 26 7.09 11.98 -0.79
N GLY A 27 5.85 11.49 -0.86
CA GLY A 27 4.94 11.75 -1.98
C GLY A 27 5.27 10.98 -3.27
N ARG A 28 6.12 9.94 -3.21
CA ARG A 28 6.45 9.06 -4.34
C ARG A 28 6.17 7.60 -4.00
N VAL A 29 6.04 6.76 -5.01
CA VAL A 29 5.86 5.31 -4.86
C VAL A 29 7.19 4.60 -5.17
N PRO A 30 8.06 4.34 -4.18
CA PRO A 30 9.32 3.62 -4.42
C PRO A 30 9.10 2.17 -4.86
N ALA A 31 8.04 1.52 -4.39
CA ALA A 31 7.70 0.16 -4.79
C ALA A 31 6.22 -0.14 -4.55
N CYS A 32 5.70 -1.09 -5.32
CA CYS A 32 4.38 -1.66 -5.12
C CYS A 32 4.37 -3.12 -5.60
N TYR A 33 3.38 -3.88 -5.16
CA TYR A 33 3.18 -5.26 -5.61
C TYR A 33 1.71 -5.66 -5.46
N GLU A 34 1.29 -6.68 -6.21
CA GLU A 34 -0.04 -7.27 -6.07
C GLU A 34 0.02 -8.41 -5.05
N ARG A 35 -0.95 -8.43 -4.14
CA ARG A 35 -1.19 -9.54 -3.22
C ARG A 35 -2.36 -10.36 -3.74
N ARG A 36 -2.20 -11.69 -3.80
CA ARG A 36 -3.26 -12.64 -4.18
C ARG A 36 -3.61 -13.53 -3.01
N ALA A 37 -4.90 -13.63 -2.71
CA ALA A 37 -5.43 -14.57 -1.73
C ALA A 37 -5.26 -16.03 -2.20
N PRO A 38 -5.21 -17.00 -1.28
CA PRO A 38 -5.39 -18.41 -1.62
C PRO A 38 -6.77 -18.65 -2.25
N SER A 39 -6.92 -19.75 -3.00
CA SER A 39 -8.09 -20.07 -3.83
C SER A 39 -9.45 -20.12 -3.11
N ASP A 40 -9.46 -20.14 -1.77
CA ASP A 40 -10.61 -20.26 -0.88
C ASP A 40 -10.79 -19.08 0.11
N ASP A 41 -9.99 -18.01 0.00
CA ASP A 41 -10.15 -16.78 0.80
C ASP A 41 -10.25 -15.55 -0.12
N PHE A 42 -11.05 -14.56 0.26
CA PHE A 42 -11.09 -13.27 -0.46
C PHE A 42 -10.04 -12.29 0.05
N ARG A 43 -9.45 -12.56 1.24
CA ARG A 43 -8.44 -11.71 1.87
C ARG A 43 -7.05 -12.06 1.34
N SER A 44 -6.41 -11.10 0.71
CA SER A 44 -5.11 -11.23 0.06
C SER A 44 -3.90 -10.98 0.97
N ASN A 45 -4.10 -10.65 2.26
CA ASN A 45 -2.99 -10.37 3.18
C ASN A 45 -1.96 -11.52 3.21
N LEU A 46 -0.67 -11.20 3.02
CA LEU A 46 0.42 -12.20 2.98
C LEU A 46 0.49 -13.09 4.23
N HIS A 47 0.18 -12.54 5.41
CA HIS A 47 0.17 -13.28 6.68
C HIS A 47 -0.84 -14.43 6.72
N ARG A 48 -1.79 -14.50 5.76
CA ARG A 48 -2.81 -15.55 5.65
C ARG A 48 -2.56 -16.52 4.49
N GLY A 49 -1.32 -16.59 4.01
CA GLY A 49 -0.95 -17.49 2.90
C GLY A 49 -1.14 -16.89 1.51
N GLY A 50 -1.44 -15.59 1.44
CA GLY A 50 -1.44 -14.86 0.17
C GLY A 50 -0.04 -14.81 -0.45
N ARG A 51 0.05 -14.72 -1.78
CA ARG A 51 1.31 -14.60 -2.53
C ARG A 51 1.47 -13.20 -3.08
N GLY A 52 2.66 -12.63 -2.91
CA GLY A 52 3.05 -11.40 -3.58
C GLY A 52 3.52 -11.70 -5.01
N VAL A 53 3.06 -10.91 -5.98
CA VAL A 53 3.52 -10.98 -7.37
C VAL A 53 3.91 -9.58 -7.86
N PRO A 54 4.88 -9.47 -8.80
CA PRO A 54 5.27 -8.18 -9.35
C PRO A 54 4.08 -7.46 -9.99
N HIS A 55 3.93 -6.18 -9.69
CA HIS A 55 2.93 -5.30 -10.29
C HIS A 55 3.62 -4.05 -10.85
N LYS A 56 3.24 -3.65 -12.07
CA LYS A 56 3.68 -2.38 -12.65
C LYS A 56 2.54 -1.38 -12.46
N PRO A 57 2.73 -0.34 -11.63
CA PRO A 57 1.65 0.57 -11.32
C PRO A 57 1.28 1.43 -12.52
N THR A 58 -0.01 1.73 -12.66
CA THR A 58 -0.45 2.79 -13.56
C THR A 58 -0.16 4.17 -12.97
N GLU A 59 -0.19 5.20 -13.81
CA GLU A 59 -0.06 6.58 -13.35
C GLU A 59 -1.23 6.97 -12.42
N GLU A 60 -2.43 6.49 -12.73
CA GLU A 60 -3.62 6.74 -11.92
C GLU A 60 -3.53 6.08 -10.54
N GLU A 61 -3.09 4.83 -10.46
CA GLU A 61 -2.86 4.13 -9.20
C GLU A 61 -1.80 4.83 -8.34
N SER A 62 -0.69 5.26 -8.97
CA SER A 62 0.38 5.98 -8.27
C SER A 62 -0.12 7.30 -7.71
N ARG A 63 -0.85 8.09 -8.51
CA ARG A 63 -1.47 9.35 -8.07
C ARG A 63 -2.46 9.11 -6.93
N LEU A 64 -3.31 8.10 -7.04
CA LEU A 64 -4.29 7.73 -6.01
C LEU A 64 -3.60 7.37 -4.69
N ALA A 65 -2.56 6.54 -4.73
CA ALA A 65 -1.81 6.15 -3.55
C ALA A 65 -1.13 7.35 -2.88
N THR A 66 -0.46 8.21 -3.66
CA THR A 66 0.19 9.41 -3.11
C THR A 66 -0.81 10.42 -2.56
N ALA A 67 -1.98 10.57 -3.18
CA ALA A 67 -3.03 11.45 -2.70
C ALA A 67 -3.64 10.94 -1.38
N ALA A 68 -3.82 9.63 -1.24
CA ALA A 68 -4.31 9.01 -0.01
C ALA A 68 -3.35 9.25 1.18
N ALA A 69 -2.04 9.06 0.97
CA ALA A 69 -1.04 9.35 1.99
C ALA A 69 -0.98 10.85 2.34
N ALA A 70 -1.05 11.73 1.33
CA ALA A 70 -1.05 13.18 1.52
C ALA A 70 -2.28 13.69 2.29
N ALA A 71 -3.46 13.10 2.04
CA ALA A 71 -4.69 13.45 2.76
C ALA A 71 -4.62 13.14 4.27
N LEU A 72 -3.71 12.25 4.67
CA LEU A 72 -3.44 11.90 6.07
C LEU A 72 -2.12 12.48 6.59
N GLU A 73 -1.46 13.35 5.81
CA GLU A 73 -0.19 13.99 6.16
C GLU A 73 0.93 12.99 6.51
N LEU A 74 0.96 11.85 5.83
CA LEU A 74 1.94 10.79 6.08
C LEU A 74 3.17 10.89 5.16
N GLU A 75 4.36 11.00 5.77
CA GLU A 75 5.65 10.98 5.05
C GLU A 75 6.00 9.59 4.50
N PHE A 76 5.61 8.55 5.25
CA PHE A 76 5.79 7.14 4.88
C PHE A 76 4.51 6.37 5.18
N ALA A 77 3.96 5.69 4.19
CA ALA A 77 2.70 4.96 4.33
C ALA A 77 2.64 3.72 3.43
N GLY A 78 1.91 2.70 3.88
CA GLY A 78 1.44 1.62 3.04
C GLY A 78 0.00 1.91 2.62
N VAL A 79 -0.26 1.99 1.33
CA VAL A 79 -1.60 2.23 0.78
C VAL A 79 -2.05 0.98 0.05
N ASP A 80 -3.19 0.43 0.48
CA ASP A 80 -3.83 -0.69 -0.19
C ASP A 80 -4.87 -0.18 -1.16
N LEU A 81 -4.73 -0.58 -2.42
CA LEU A 81 -5.70 -0.30 -3.46
C LEU A 81 -6.44 -1.58 -3.83
N LEU A 82 -7.75 -1.47 -3.98
CA LEU A 82 -8.62 -2.53 -4.48
C LEU A 82 -8.89 -2.30 -5.97
N PRO A 83 -8.46 -3.20 -6.87
CA PRO A 83 -8.82 -3.13 -8.28
C PRO A 83 -10.33 -3.34 -8.47
N THR A 84 -10.98 -2.42 -9.19
CA THR A 84 -12.40 -2.54 -9.58
C THR A 84 -12.57 -2.30 -11.08
N ASP A 85 -13.74 -2.61 -11.62
CA ASP A 85 -14.06 -2.36 -13.03
C ASP A 85 -14.07 -0.86 -13.40
N GLU A 86 -14.21 0.02 -12.40
CA GLU A 86 -14.21 1.49 -12.53
C GLU A 86 -12.87 2.13 -12.10
N GLY A 87 -11.79 1.34 -12.10
CA GLY A 87 -10.48 1.76 -11.61
C GLY A 87 -10.28 1.51 -10.12
N SER A 88 -9.04 1.66 -9.66
CA SER A 88 -8.65 1.32 -8.29
C SER A 88 -9.33 2.21 -7.24
N ARG A 89 -9.60 1.65 -6.05
CA ARG A 89 -10.16 2.35 -4.89
C ARG A 89 -9.23 2.18 -3.68
N VAL A 90 -9.17 3.17 -2.79
CA VAL A 90 -8.37 3.07 -1.55
C VAL A 90 -9.11 2.19 -0.54
N LEU A 91 -8.44 1.15 -0.03
CA LEU A 91 -8.97 0.22 0.96
C LEU A 91 -8.46 0.53 2.37
N GLU A 92 -7.14 0.71 2.52
CA GLU A 92 -6.47 0.99 3.79
C GLU A 92 -5.29 1.93 3.56
N VAL A 93 -5.03 2.81 4.52
CA VAL A 93 -3.75 3.53 4.64
C VAL A 93 -3.13 3.20 5.99
N ASN A 94 -1.91 2.69 5.96
CA ASN A 94 -1.16 2.25 7.13
C ASN A 94 0.04 3.17 7.36
N SER A 95 0.10 3.83 8.52
CA SER A 95 1.17 4.77 8.88
C SER A 95 2.46 4.09 9.35
N VAL A 96 2.45 2.78 9.62
CA VAL A 96 3.62 1.99 10.02
C VAL A 96 3.68 0.71 9.17
N PRO A 97 3.91 0.84 7.85
CA PRO A 97 3.82 -0.29 6.96
C PRO A 97 5.02 -1.23 7.13
N GLY A 98 4.76 -2.54 7.18
CA GLY A 98 5.78 -3.54 6.93
C GLY A 98 6.17 -3.55 5.44
N PHE A 99 7.46 -3.55 5.13
CA PHE A 99 7.96 -3.48 3.76
C PHE A 99 8.69 -4.75 3.27
N ARG A 100 8.97 -5.72 4.14
CA ARG A 100 9.63 -6.98 3.77
C ARG A 100 9.00 -7.68 2.55
N GLY A 101 7.66 -7.77 2.53
CA GLY A 101 6.96 -8.43 1.43
C GLY A 101 7.12 -7.73 0.08
N VAL A 102 7.22 -6.39 0.06
CA VAL A 102 7.46 -5.67 -1.19
C VAL A 102 8.93 -5.78 -1.61
N GLU A 103 9.88 -5.76 -0.67
CA GLU A 103 11.30 -5.96 -0.96
C GLU A 103 11.56 -7.34 -1.56
N GLU A 104 10.96 -8.39 -1.00
CA GLU A 104 11.09 -9.77 -1.52
C GLU A 104 10.54 -9.92 -2.94
N VAL A 105 9.50 -9.18 -3.30
CA VAL A 105 8.86 -9.26 -4.63
C VAL A 105 9.54 -8.37 -5.67
N THR A 106 9.97 -7.17 -5.27
CA THR A 106 10.44 -6.12 -6.19
C THR A 106 11.95 -6.00 -6.24
N GLY A 107 12.66 -6.47 -5.21
CA GLY A 107 14.10 -6.25 -5.04
C GLY A 107 14.47 -4.80 -4.69
N ALA A 108 13.49 -3.93 -4.44
CA ALA A 108 13.74 -2.56 -3.99
C ALA A 108 14.33 -2.57 -2.57
N ASP A 109 15.28 -1.67 -2.31
CA ASP A 109 15.81 -1.41 -0.97
C ASP A 109 15.01 -0.28 -0.33
N ILE A 110 13.96 -0.64 0.42
CA ILE A 110 13.06 0.33 1.03
C ILE A 110 13.71 0.92 2.28
N ALA A 111 14.50 0.14 3.01
CA ALA A 111 15.23 0.63 4.17
C ALA A 111 16.18 1.78 3.80
N ASP A 112 17.01 1.61 2.77
CA ASP A 112 17.91 2.66 2.27
C ASP A 112 17.13 3.88 1.77
N ALA A 113 16.03 3.67 1.03
CA ALA A 113 15.18 4.78 0.57
C ALA A 113 14.62 5.61 1.74
N VAL A 114 14.17 4.96 2.81
CA VAL A 114 13.67 5.63 4.02
C VAL A 114 14.79 6.41 4.72
N ILE A 115 15.97 5.81 4.89
CA ILE A 115 17.11 6.49 5.52
C ILE A 115 17.52 7.74 4.73
N ARG A 116 17.67 7.63 3.40
CA ARG A 116 17.97 8.77 2.54
C ARG A 116 16.93 9.87 2.67
N ARG A 117 15.65 9.50 2.75
CA ARG A 117 14.57 10.47 2.93
C ARG A 117 14.68 11.21 4.26
N ILE A 118 15.05 10.52 5.34
CA ILE A 118 15.29 11.14 6.65
C ILE A 118 16.47 12.12 6.57
N GLU A 119 17.57 11.73 5.93
CA GLU A 119 18.75 12.60 5.74
C GLU A 119 18.39 13.88 4.96
N GLU A 120 17.61 13.76 3.88
CA GLU A 120 17.12 14.91 3.11
C GLU A 120 16.27 15.86 3.97
N LEU A 121 15.37 15.32 4.79
CA LEU A 121 14.52 16.10 5.68
C LEU A 121 15.35 16.84 6.74
N GLN A 122 16.36 16.21 7.32
CA GLN A 122 17.27 16.86 8.28
C GLN A 122 18.06 18.00 7.61
N ALA A 123 18.66 17.73 6.44
CA ALA A 123 19.41 18.75 5.71
C ALA A 123 18.56 19.95 5.28
N SER A 124 17.24 19.77 5.14
CA SER A 124 16.30 20.85 4.83
C SER A 124 15.91 21.71 6.04
N ARG A 125 16.04 21.17 7.26
CA ARG A 125 15.78 21.87 8.52
C ARG A 125 16.95 22.72 8.99
N ASP A 126 18.16 22.30 8.65
CA ASP A 126 19.40 23.01 9.00
C ASP A 126 19.71 24.20 8.07
N ARG A 127 18.85 24.45 7.07
CA ARG A 127 18.90 25.60 6.16
C ARG A 127 17.86 26.65 6.54
#